data_AF-A0AB72ZLN2-F1
#
_entry.id   AF-A0AB72ZLN2-F1
#
_cell.length_a   1.000
_cell.length_b   1.000
_cell.length_c   1.000
_cell.angle_alpha   90.00
_cell.angle_beta   90.00
_cell.angle_gamma   90.00
#
_symmetry.space_group_name_H-M   'P 1'
#
loop_
_entity.id
_entity.type
_entity.pdbx_description
1 polymer ?
#
loop_
_entity_poly.entity_id
_entity_poly.type
_entity_poly.pdbx_seq_one_letter_code
_entity_poly.pdbx_strand_id
1 'polypeptide(L)'
;MVQRLSVAVVVNYTSDKAGKPIALSKDQLAQVESLTREAMGFSTVRGDTLNVVNTPFTASDDTRGSSLPFWQQQSFFDQLLNAGRYLLILLVAWILWRKLLRPMLAKKQVADKAAASVNNIVQTAQAAETVKQSKEELALRKKNQQRVSAEVQAQRIRELADKDPRVVALVIRQWMSNDQ
;
A
#
# COMPACT_ATOMS: atom_id res chain seq x y z
N MET A 1 -23.71 46.56 -70.34
CA MET A 1 -22.35 47.05 -70.70
C MET A 1 -21.51 47.03 -69.44
N VAL A 2 -20.33 46.41 -69.47
CA VAL A 2 -19.44 46.29 -68.28
C VAL A 2 -18.61 47.57 -68.16
N GLN A 3 -18.57 48.18 -66.97
CA GLN A 3 -18.10 49.56 -66.80
C GLN A 3 -16.63 49.70 -66.41
N ARG A 4 -16.04 48.76 -65.66
CA ARG A 4 -14.60 48.65 -65.33
C ARG A 4 -14.38 47.43 -64.42
N LEU A 5 -13.22 46.77 -64.52
CA LEU A 5 -12.85 45.62 -63.68
C LEU A 5 -11.57 45.92 -62.89
N SER A 6 -11.59 45.63 -61.58
CA SER A 6 -10.43 45.71 -60.69
C SER A 6 -10.19 44.35 -60.07
N VAL A 7 -9.03 43.75 -60.34
CA VAL A 7 -8.69 42.41 -59.86
C VAL A 7 -7.36 42.45 -59.11
N ALA A 8 -7.33 41.81 -57.95
CA ALA A 8 -6.12 41.57 -57.18
C ALA A 8 -5.92 40.06 -57.03
N VAL A 9 -4.74 39.58 -57.40
CA VAL A 9 -4.38 38.16 -57.30
C VAL A 9 -3.21 38.04 -56.33
N VAL A 10 -3.38 37.24 -55.29
CA VAL A 10 -2.31 36.95 -54.34
C VAL A 10 -1.86 35.51 -54.56
N VAL A 11 -0.56 35.35 -54.83
CA VAL A 11 0.05 34.05 -55.11
C VAL A 11 0.89 33.62 -53.92
N ASN A 12 0.76 32.37 -53.53
CA ASN A 12 1.53 31.79 -52.44
C ASN A 12 2.95 31.42 -52.90
N TYR A 13 3.87 31.32 -51.95
CA TYR A 13 5.22 30.83 -52.19
C TYR A 13 5.18 29.36 -52.63
N THR A 14 6.12 28.99 -53.50
CA THR A 14 6.30 27.59 -53.90
C THR A 14 7.24 26.90 -52.92
N SER A 15 7.10 25.58 -52.76
CA SER A 15 7.96 24.78 -51.90
C SER A 15 9.18 24.28 -52.68
N ASP A 16 10.38 24.47 -52.12
CA ASP A 16 11.58 23.83 -52.64
C ASP A 16 11.58 22.32 -52.37
N LYS A 17 12.54 21.59 -52.95
CA LYS A 17 12.82 20.17 -52.63
C LYS A 17 13.07 19.92 -51.14
N ALA A 18 13.43 20.97 -50.39
CA ALA A 18 13.63 20.95 -48.93
C ALA A 18 12.42 21.43 -48.12
N GLY A 19 11.26 21.68 -48.75
CA GLY A 19 10.03 22.12 -48.09
C GLY A 19 10.05 23.56 -47.57
N LYS A 20 11.05 24.36 -47.95
CA LYS A 20 11.13 25.79 -47.57
C LYS A 20 10.31 26.65 -48.54
N PRO A 21 9.54 27.63 -48.03
CA PRO A 21 8.76 28.51 -48.88
C PRO A 21 9.71 29.48 -49.62
N ILE A 22 9.73 29.40 -50.94
CA ILE A 22 10.52 30.24 -51.83
C ILE A 22 9.58 31.14 -52.64
N ALA A 23 9.97 32.42 -52.76
CA ALA A 23 9.25 33.38 -53.59
C ALA A 23 9.32 32.97 -55.07
N LEU A 24 8.21 33.11 -55.80
CA LEU A 24 8.16 32.88 -57.24
C LEU A 24 9.14 33.79 -57.97
N SER A 25 9.72 33.27 -59.06
CA SER A 25 10.58 34.06 -59.94
C SER A 25 9.77 35.13 -60.66
N LYS A 26 10.45 36.17 -61.16
CA LYS A 26 9.81 37.26 -61.91
C LYS A 26 9.07 36.73 -63.15
N ASP A 27 9.64 35.72 -63.82
CA ASP A 27 9.05 35.11 -65.01
C ASP A 27 7.74 34.37 -64.69
N GLN A 28 7.69 33.66 -63.55
CA GLN A 28 6.47 32.99 -63.09
C GLN A 28 5.37 33.99 -62.73
N LEU A 29 5.72 35.10 -62.09
CA LEU A 29 4.76 36.16 -61.80
C LEU A 29 4.23 36.83 -63.06
N ALA A 30 5.08 37.08 -64.05
CA ALA A 30 4.67 37.62 -65.35
C ALA A 30 3.72 36.67 -66.10
N GLN A 31 3.97 35.36 -66.02
CA GLN A 31 3.08 34.35 -66.60
C GLN A 31 1.70 34.36 -65.94
N VAL A 32 1.65 34.41 -64.60
CA VAL A 32 0.38 34.51 -63.85
C VAL A 32 -0.37 35.79 -64.21
N GLU A 33 0.34 36.91 -64.33
CA GLU A 33 -0.26 38.18 -64.74
C GLU A 33 -0.86 38.12 -66.16
N SER A 34 -0.14 37.53 -67.12
CA SER A 34 -0.61 37.36 -68.50
C SER A 34 -1.85 36.47 -68.59
N LEU A 35 -1.83 35.31 -67.92
CA LEU A 35 -2.96 34.39 -67.90
C LEU A 35 -4.19 35.02 -67.24
N THR A 36 -3.99 35.78 -66.16
CA THR A 36 -5.09 36.47 -65.49
C THR A 36 -5.68 37.55 -66.40
N ARG A 37 -4.83 38.31 -67.10
CA ARG A 37 -5.22 39.35 -68.06
C ARG A 37 -6.08 38.79 -69.20
N GLU A 38 -5.69 37.65 -69.76
CA GLU A 38 -6.44 36.95 -70.81
C GLU A 38 -7.77 36.39 -70.28
N ALA A 39 -7.75 35.70 -69.13
CA ALA A 39 -8.92 35.07 -68.55
C ALA A 39 -10.03 36.08 -68.19
N MET A 40 -9.67 37.30 -67.77
CA MET A 40 -10.63 38.35 -67.45
C MET A 40 -11.01 39.23 -68.65
N GLY A 41 -10.41 39.01 -69.82
CA GLY A 41 -10.62 39.84 -71.01
C GLY A 41 -10.24 41.30 -70.78
N PHE A 42 -9.11 41.54 -70.10
CA PHE A 42 -8.62 42.86 -69.69
C PHE A 42 -8.64 43.88 -70.84
N SER A 43 -9.16 45.08 -70.56
CA SER A 43 -9.16 46.17 -71.53
C SER A 43 -8.65 47.47 -70.91
N THR A 44 -7.58 48.00 -71.48
CA THR A 44 -7.06 49.33 -71.14
C THR A 44 -8.06 50.44 -71.46
N VAL A 45 -8.88 50.27 -72.50
CA VAL A 45 -9.92 51.22 -72.92
C VAL A 45 -11.03 51.33 -71.88
N ARG A 46 -11.30 50.27 -71.10
CA ARG A 46 -12.24 50.29 -69.97
C ARG A 46 -11.61 50.75 -68.65
N GLY A 47 -10.30 51.00 -68.63
CA GLY A 47 -9.57 51.38 -67.42
C GLY A 47 -9.42 50.25 -66.41
N ASP A 48 -9.41 49.00 -66.86
CA ASP A 48 -9.25 47.83 -65.99
C ASP A 48 -7.87 47.85 -65.30
N THR A 49 -7.80 47.35 -64.05
CA THR A 49 -6.55 47.30 -63.27
C THR A 49 -6.32 45.92 -62.67
N LEU A 50 -5.08 45.43 -62.77
CA LEU A 50 -4.63 44.14 -62.23
C LEU A 50 -3.41 44.37 -61.33
N ASN A 51 -3.43 43.81 -60.13
CA ASN A 51 -2.28 43.76 -59.23
C ASN A 51 -2.02 42.33 -58.78
N VAL A 52 -0.78 41.85 -58.96
CA VAL A 52 -0.36 40.50 -58.55
C VAL A 52 0.72 40.63 -57.48
N VAL A 53 0.46 40.04 -56.31
CA VAL A 53 1.39 40.12 -55.17
C VAL A 53 1.77 38.72 -54.74
N ASN A 54 3.07 38.48 -54.57
CA ASN A 54 3.56 37.22 -54.04
C ASN A 54 3.79 37.37 -52.54
N THR A 55 2.99 36.67 -51.73
CA THR A 55 3.10 36.72 -50.27
C THR A 55 2.98 35.32 -49.69
N PRO A 56 3.77 34.96 -48.66
CA PRO A 56 3.63 33.67 -48.02
C PRO A 56 2.26 33.60 -47.33
N PHE A 57 1.47 32.59 -47.67
CA PHE A 57 0.24 32.31 -46.93
C PHE A 57 0.63 31.70 -45.60
N THR A 58 0.03 32.18 -44.52
CA THR A 58 0.10 31.48 -43.25
C THR A 58 -0.58 30.14 -43.45
N ALA A 59 0.19 29.06 -43.48
CA ALA A 59 -0.36 27.72 -43.38
C ALA A 59 -0.97 27.60 -41.98
N SER A 60 -2.24 27.98 -41.84
CA SER A 60 -2.98 27.89 -40.59
C SER A 60 -3.24 26.45 -40.14
N ASP A 61 -2.70 25.44 -40.85
CA ASP A 61 -2.91 24.03 -40.53
C ASP A 61 -1.65 23.15 -40.56
N ASP A 62 -0.43 23.72 -40.66
CA ASP A 62 0.80 22.89 -40.71
C ASP A 62 1.91 23.27 -39.72
N THR A 63 1.58 24.02 -38.68
CA THR A 63 2.40 24.06 -37.44
C THR A 63 2.14 22.85 -36.54
N ARG A 64 1.70 21.71 -37.10
CA ARG A 64 1.96 20.38 -36.53
C ARG A 64 3.44 19.96 -36.66
N GLY A 65 4.27 20.77 -37.34
CA GLY A 65 5.72 20.56 -37.50
C GLY A 65 6.61 21.15 -36.39
N SER A 66 6.08 21.97 -35.48
CA SER A 66 6.76 22.28 -34.21
C SER A 66 6.05 21.48 -33.14
N SER A 67 6.66 20.36 -32.74
CA SER A 67 6.21 19.49 -31.65
C SER A 67 5.50 20.29 -30.56
N LEU A 68 4.16 20.24 -30.56
CA LEU A 68 3.39 20.73 -29.42
C LEU A 68 4.02 20.06 -28.19
N PRO A 69 4.38 20.84 -27.14
CA PRO A 69 4.94 20.29 -25.92
C PRO A 69 4.12 19.08 -25.48
N PHE A 70 4.78 18.03 -24.99
CA PHE A 70 4.10 16.75 -24.72
C PHE A 70 2.86 16.89 -23.81
N TRP A 71 2.79 17.92 -22.95
CA TRP A 71 1.62 18.19 -22.10
C TRP A 71 0.41 18.77 -22.86
N GLN A 72 0.64 19.39 -24.03
CA GLN A 72 -0.37 20.04 -24.86
C GLN A 72 -0.92 19.11 -25.95
N GLN A 73 -0.38 17.90 -26.05
CA GLN A 73 -0.89 16.88 -26.96
C GLN A 73 -2.19 16.30 -26.43
N GLN A 74 -3.19 16.16 -27.30
CA GLN A 74 -4.47 15.53 -26.98
C GLN A 74 -4.29 14.12 -26.37
N SER A 75 -3.31 13.37 -26.87
CA SER A 75 -2.96 12.03 -26.38
C SER A 75 -2.53 12.01 -24.91
N PHE A 76 -1.90 13.07 -24.41
CA PHE A 76 -1.52 13.17 -23.00
C PHE A 76 -2.75 13.29 -22.09
N PHE A 77 -3.74 14.10 -22.48
CA PHE A 77 -4.99 14.21 -21.74
C PHE A 77 -5.79 12.90 -21.76
N ASP A 78 -5.83 12.21 -22.91
CA ASP A 78 -6.49 10.91 -23.01
C ASP A 78 -5.83 9.85 -22.11
N GLN A 79 -4.50 9.82 -22.06
CA GLN A 79 -3.74 8.96 -21.14
C GLN A 79 -3.96 9.34 -19.68
N LEU A 80 -3.98 10.64 -19.36
CA LEU A 80 -4.21 11.15 -18.00
C LEU A 80 -5.61 10.81 -17.50
N LEU A 81 -6.63 10.95 -18.35
CA LEU A 81 -8.01 10.57 -18.03
C LEU A 81 -8.14 9.06 -17.81
N ASN A 82 -7.50 8.25 -18.66
CA ASN A 82 -7.46 6.81 -18.48
C ASN A 82 -6.73 6.40 -17.18
N ALA A 83 -5.56 6.98 -16.91
CA ALA A 83 -4.82 6.76 -15.67
C ALA A 83 -5.63 7.22 -14.44
N GLY A 84 -6.32 8.36 -14.55
CA GLY A 84 -7.20 8.90 -13.52
C GLY A 84 -8.36 7.95 -13.18
N ARG A 85 -8.96 7.29 -14.17
CA ARG A 85 -10.00 6.27 -13.95
C ARG A 85 -9.48 5.09 -13.13
N TYR A 86 -8.31 4.55 -13.47
CA TYR A 86 -7.71 3.46 -12.69
C TYR A 86 -7.30 3.91 -11.28
N LEU A 87 -6.75 5.11 -11.16
CA LEU A 87 -6.38 5.70 -9.87
C LEU A 87 -7.60 5.88 -8.97
N LEU A 88 -8.73 6.31 -9.52
CA LEU A 88 -9.98 6.43 -8.79
C LEU A 88 -10.48 5.07 -8.28
N ILE A 89 -10.47 4.04 -9.13
CA ILE A 89 -10.83 2.67 -8.73
C ILE A 89 -9.91 2.17 -7.60
N LEU A 90 -8.60 2.38 -7.73
CA LEU A 90 -7.61 1.97 -6.73
C LEU A 90 -7.83 2.72 -5.40
N LEU A 91 -8.14 4.01 -5.46
CA LEU A 91 -8.43 4.84 -4.29
C LEU A 91 -9.71 4.35 -3.59
N VAL A 92 -10.77 4.07 -4.34
CA VAL A 92 -12.01 3.49 -3.79
C VAL A 92 -11.74 2.11 -3.17
N ALA A 93 -11.01 1.24 -3.86
CA ALA A 93 -10.63 -0.07 -3.33
C ALA A 93 -9.79 0.06 -2.05
N TRP A 94 -8.86 1.01 -2.00
CA TRP A 94 -8.04 1.29 -0.82
C TRP A 94 -8.87 1.82 0.36
N ILE A 95 -9.82 2.72 0.11
CA ILE A 95 -10.76 3.18 1.14
C ILE A 95 -11.62 2.02 1.66
N LEU A 96 -12.17 1.20 0.77
CA LEU A 96 -12.98 0.04 1.16
C LEU A 96 -12.15 -0.98 1.94
N TRP A 97 -10.91 -1.26 1.51
CA TRP A 97 -10.01 -2.14 2.23
C TRP A 97 -9.68 -1.61 3.64
N ARG A 98 -9.36 -0.31 3.74
CA ARG A 98 -9.09 0.35 5.02
C ARG A 98 -10.31 0.39 5.93
N LYS A 99 -11.51 0.62 5.38
CA LYS A 99 -12.73 0.81 6.17
C LYS A 99 -13.48 -0.49 6.48
N LEU A 100 -13.39 -1.52 5.64
CA LEU A 100 -14.16 -2.75 5.77
C LEU A 100 -13.29 -3.94 6.17
N LEU A 101 -12.17 -4.19 5.47
CA LEU A 101 -11.31 -5.34 5.78
C LEU A 101 -10.48 -5.09 7.04
N ARG A 102 -9.91 -3.90 7.23
CA ARG A 102 -9.10 -3.58 8.41
C ARG A 102 -9.84 -3.80 9.75
N PRO A 103 -11.08 -3.31 9.97
CA PRO A 103 -11.77 -3.58 11.23
C PRO A 103 -12.20 -5.03 11.38
N MET A 104 -12.47 -5.78 10.30
CA MET A 104 -12.78 -7.21 10.42
C MET A 104 -11.56 -8.03 10.84
N LEU A 105 -10.38 -7.75 10.27
CA LEU A 105 -9.13 -8.38 10.69
C LEU A 105 -8.75 -7.97 12.12
N ALA A 106 -8.91 -6.70 12.48
CA ALA A 106 -8.67 -6.23 13.84
C ALA A 106 -9.61 -6.89 14.86
N LYS A 107 -10.90 -7.05 14.53
CA LYS A 107 -11.87 -7.76 15.40
C LYS A 107 -11.50 -9.24 15.59
N LYS A 108 -11.06 -9.92 14.53
CA LYS A 108 -10.56 -11.31 14.65
C LYS A 108 -9.32 -11.39 15.52
N GLN A 109 -8.33 -10.52 15.31
CA GLN A 109 -7.12 -10.49 16.12
C GLN A 109 -7.40 -10.18 17.61
N VAL A 110 -8.37 -9.32 17.90
CA VAL A 110 -8.80 -9.05 19.29
C VAL A 110 -9.49 -10.27 19.90
N ALA A 111 -10.36 -10.96 19.15
CA ALA A 111 -11.01 -12.18 19.60
C ALA A 111 -10.02 -13.32 19.83
N ASP A 112 -9.06 -13.51 18.92
CA ASP A 112 -8.02 -14.53 19.04
C ASP A 112 -7.09 -14.25 20.23
N LYS A 113 -6.72 -12.98 20.45
CA LYS A 113 -5.95 -12.56 21.63
C LYS A 113 -6.73 -12.73 22.93
N ALA A 114 -8.03 -12.47 22.94
CA ALA A 114 -8.89 -12.69 24.10
C ALA A 114 -9.07 -14.19 24.40
N ALA A 115 -9.23 -15.03 23.38
CA ALA A 115 -9.27 -16.49 23.56
C ALA A 115 -7.92 -17.03 24.07
N ALA A 116 -6.80 -16.52 23.55
CA ALA A 116 -5.47 -16.89 24.02
C ALA A 116 -5.19 -16.44 25.47
N SER A 117 -5.67 -15.27 25.89
CA SER A 117 -5.52 -14.81 27.28
C SER A 117 -6.38 -15.63 28.24
N VAL A 118 -7.62 -15.95 27.88
CA VAL A 118 -8.49 -16.84 28.67
C VAL A 118 -7.87 -18.24 28.81
N ASN A 119 -7.37 -18.82 27.72
CA ASN A 119 -6.69 -20.12 27.77
C ASN A 119 -5.45 -20.10 28.68
N ASN A 120 -4.64 -19.04 28.64
CA ASN A 120 -3.51 -18.88 29.55
C ASN A 120 -3.94 -18.77 31.01
N ILE A 121 -5.00 -18.01 31.32
CA ILE A 121 -5.53 -17.89 32.68
C ILE A 121 -6.03 -19.25 33.18
N VAL A 122 -6.78 -20.00 32.36
CA VAL A 122 -7.30 -21.33 32.72
C VAL A 122 -6.16 -22.32 32.94
N GLN A 123 -5.14 -22.35 32.08
CA GLN A 123 -3.97 -23.22 32.26
C GLN A 123 -3.18 -22.86 33.52
N THR A 124 -3.02 -21.57 33.80
CA THR A 124 -2.31 -21.11 35.00
C THR A 124 -3.09 -21.45 36.28
N ALA A 125 -4.42 -21.36 36.25
CA ALA A 125 -5.29 -21.74 37.36
C ALA A 125 -5.24 -23.27 37.61
N GLN A 126 -5.31 -24.09 36.56
CA GLN A 126 -5.21 -25.55 36.66
C GLN A 126 -3.81 -25.99 37.14
N ALA A 127 -2.75 -25.34 36.68
CA ALA A 127 -1.39 -25.58 37.17
C ALA A 127 -1.25 -25.21 38.66
N ALA A 128 -1.84 -24.08 39.09
CA ALA A 128 -1.84 -23.69 40.50
C ALA A 128 -2.66 -24.66 41.39
N GLU A 129 -3.77 -25.20 40.89
CA GLU A 129 -4.63 -26.14 41.61
C GLU A 129 -3.98 -27.51 41.75
N THR A 130 -3.36 -28.03 40.68
CA THR A 130 -2.59 -29.30 40.73
C THR A 130 -1.37 -29.22 41.64
N VAL A 131 -0.69 -28.08 41.68
CA VAL A 131 0.40 -27.82 42.65
C VAL A 131 -0.11 -27.75 44.09
N LYS A 132 -1.30 -27.18 44.34
CA LYS A 132 -1.91 -27.18 45.67
C LYS A 132 -2.31 -28.59 46.13
N GLN A 133 -2.97 -29.35 45.27
CA GLN A 133 -3.39 -30.72 45.56
C GLN A 133 -2.20 -31.64 45.84
N SER A 134 -1.15 -31.57 45.03
CA SER A 134 0.09 -32.34 45.27
C SER A 134 0.78 -31.95 46.58
N LYS A 135 0.78 -30.66 46.94
CA LYS A 135 1.36 -30.19 48.21
C LYS A 135 0.54 -30.64 49.43
N GLU A 136 -0.78 -30.66 49.32
CA GLU A 136 -1.68 -31.18 50.35
C GLU A 136 -1.54 -32.69 50.52
N GLU A 137 -1.47 -33.45 49.43
CA GLU A 137 -1.26 -34.90 49.45
C GLU A 137 0.09 -35.27 50.10
N LEU A 138 1.16 -34.52 49.78
CA LEU A 138 2.46 -34.68 50.41
C LEU A 138 2.44 -34.39 51.92
N ALA A 139 1.66 -33.40 52.36
CA ALA A 139 1.50 -33.09 53.79
C ALA A 139 0.75 -34.19 54.55
N LEU A 140 -0.30 -34.75 53.95
CA LEU A 140 -1.04 -35.90 54.48
C LEU A 140 -0.16 -37.16 54.60
N ARG A 141 0.65 -37.45 53.57
CA ARG A 141 1.60 -38.58 53.61
C ARG A 141 2.63 -38.43 54.72
N LYS A 142 3.19 -37.21 54.91
CA LYS A 142 4.13 -36.93 56.01
C LYS A 142 3.48 -37.12 57.39
N LYS A 143 2.24 -36.65 57.58
CA LYS A 143 1.50 -36.82 58.84
C LYS A 143 1.21 -38.29 59.14
N ASN A 144 0.82 -39.08 58.15
CA ASN A 144 0.58 -40.51 58.33
C ASN A 144 1.88 -41.27 58.62
N GLN A 145 2.98 -40.97 57.92
CA GLN A 145 4.29 -41.56 58.24
C GLN A 145 4.74 -41.27 59.66
N GLN A 146 4.53 -40.03 60.15
CA GLN A 146 4.85 -39.65 61.53
C GLN A 146 4.03 -40.46 62.55
N ARG A 147 2.73 -40.68 62.30
CA ARG A 147 1.87 -41.50 63.16
C ARG A 147 2.33 -42.94 63.21
N VAL A 148 2.60 -43.54 62.05
CA VAL A 148 3.11 -44.92 61.97
C VAL A 148 4.47 -45.03 62.67
N SER A 149 5.37 -44.05 62.50
CA SER A 149 6.66 -44.07 63.20
C SER A 149 6.52 -43.93 64.71
N ALA A 150 5.56 -43.13 65.20
CA ALA A 150 5.29 -42.98 66.62
C ALA A 150 4.73 -44.27 67.23
N GLU A 151 3.84 -44.96 66.51
CA GLU A 151 3.29 -46.27 66.92
C GLU A 151 4.39 -47.34 66.96
N VAL A 152 5.26 -47.39 65.96
CA VAL A 152 6.40 -48.33 65.91
C VAL A 152 7.42 -48.02 67.02
N GLN A 153 7.69 -46.75 67.32
CA GLN A 153 8.56 -46.35 68.43
C GLN A 153 7.97 -46.74 69.79
N ALA A 154 6.67 -46.53 70.00
CA ALA A 154 5.99 -46.94 71.23
C ALA A 154 6.03 -48.47 71.44
N GLN A 155 5.85 -49.24 70.37
CA GLN A 155 6.00 -50.70 70.42
C GLN A 155 7.43 -51.11 70.73
N ARG A 156 8.43 -50.47 70.10
CA ARG A 156 9.86 -50.75 70.36
C ARG A 156 10.26 -50.42 71.80
N ILE A 157 9.77 -49.33 72.38
CA ILE A 157 10.02 -48.96 73.79
C ILE A 157 9.42 -50.02 74.72
N ARG A 158 8.21 -50.49 74.42
CA ARG A 158 7.54 -51.54 75.20
C ARG A 158 8.28 -52.88 75.11
N GLU A 159 8.79 -53.24 73.93
CA GLU A 159 9.59 -54.45 73.73
C GLU A 159 10.99 -54.36 74.38
N LEU A 160 11.62 -53.18 74.39
CA LEU A 160 12.87 -52.96 75.13
C LEU A 160 12.67 -53.09 76.65
N ALA A 161 11.53 -52.63 77.17
CA ALA A 161 11.19 -52.76 78.59
C ALA A 161 10.99 -54.23 79.02
N ASP A 162 10.43 -55.06 78.14
CA ASP A 162 10.25 -56.50 78.40
C ASP A 162 11.55 -57.32 78.26
N LYS A 163 12.44 -56.96 77.31
CA LYS A 163 13.65 -57.74 77.03
C LYS A 163 14.80 -57.50 78.00
N ASP A 164 14.87 -56.37 78.68
CA ASP A 164 16.01 -56.07 79.56
C ASP A 164 15.63 -55.38 80.89
N PRO A 165 14.96 -56.11 81.82
CA PRO A 165 14.61 -55.57 83.14
C PRO A 165 15.83 -55.21 84.00
N ARG A 166 17.02 -55.71 83.64
CA ARG A 166 18.29 -55.42 84.35
C ARG A 166 18.83 -54.03 84.04
N VAL A 167 18.57 -53.51 82.83
CA VAL A 167 18.95 -52.13 82.44
C VAL A 167 18.04 -51.09 83.11
N VAL A 168 16.75 -51.40 83.33
CA VAL A 168 15.82 -50.55 84.09
C VAL A 168 16.25 -50.41 85.57
N ALA A 169 16.76 -51.49 86.17
CA ALA A 169 17.30 -51.45 87.53
C ALA A 169 18.60 -50.61 87.65
N LEU A 170 19.41 -50.55 86.59
CA LEU A 170 20.61 -49.69 86.54
C LEU A 170 20.26 -48.20 86.43
N VAL A 171 19.23 -47.84 85.67
CA VAL A 171 18.77 -46.44 85.55
C VAL A 171 18.14 -45.95 86.85
N ILE A 172 17.35 -46.78 87.54
CA ILE A 172 16.79 -46.43 88.86
C ILE A 172 17.91 -46.29 89.90
N ARG A 173 18.94 -47.15 89.86
CA ARG A 173 20.14 -47.01 90.70
C ARG A 173 20.89 -45.71 90.42
N GLN A 174 21.04 -45.31 89.16
CA GLN A 174 21.72 -44.07 88.77
C GLN A 174 20.98 -42.82 89.25
N TRP A 175 19.64 -42.85 89.24
CA TRP A 175 18.82 -41.78 89.80
C TRP A 175 18.88 -41.72 91.33
N MET A 176 18.98 -42.88 92.00
CA MET A 176 19.07 -42.96 93.46
C MET A 176 20.48 -42.63 94.01
N SER A 177 21.54 -42.74 93.19
CA SER A 177 22.91 -42.35 93.56
C SER A 177 23.24 -40.88 93.34
N ASN A 178 22.33 -40.11 92.74
CA ASN A 178 22.51 -38.67 92.47
C ASN A 178 21.88 -37.77 93.55
N ASP A 179 21.36 -38.36 94.63
CA ASP A 179 20.75 -37.67 95.79
C ASP A 179 21.66 -37.70 97.04
N GLN A 180 23.00 -37.74 96.85
CA GLN A 180 23.99 -37.43 97.90
C GLN A 180 24.97 -36.36 97.44
#